data_AF-A0A9C7C490-F1
#
_entry.id   AF-A0A9C7C490-F1
#
_cell.length_a   1.000
_cell.length_b   1.000
_cell.length_c   1.000
_cell.angle_alpha   90.00
_cell.angle_beta   90.00
_cell.angle_gamma   90.00
#
_symmetry.space_group_name_H-M   'P 1'
#
loop_
_entity.id
_entity.type
_entity.pdbx_description
1 polymer ?
#
loop_
_entity_poly.entity_id
_entity_poly.type
_entity_poly.pdbx_seq_one_letter_code
_entity_poly.pdbx_strand_id
1 'polypeptide(L)' 'MEIQNLLVAALTHLVRFQATQCQTAKQRALMMFEKLSTLQGVNPEIQALCNDANELLTA' A
#
# COMPACT_ATOMS: atom_id res chain seq x y z
N MET A 1 5.42 -15.59 0.16
CA MET A 1 4.32 -15.47 1.15
C MET A 1 4.26 -14.09 1.79
N GLU A 2 5.38 -13.52 2.29
CA GLU A 2 5.34 -12.20 2.95
C GLU A 2 4.91 -11.04 2.03
N ILE A 3 5.35 -11.00 0.77
CA ILE A 3 4.99 -9.91 -0.17
C ILE A 3 3.48 -9.88 -0.44
N GLN A 4 2.88 -11.04 -0.73
CA GLN A 4 1.45 -11.14 -0.99
C GLN A 4 0.62 -10.79 0.25
N ASN A 5 1.06 -11.22 1.44
CA ASN A 5 0.40 -10.86 2.69
C ASN A 5 0.47 -9.35 2.96
N LEU A 6 1.61 -8.72 2.65
CA LEU A 6 1.80 -7.28 2.80
C LEU A 6 0.93 -6.48 1.81
N LEU A 7 0.81 -6.94 0.56
CA LEU A 7 -0.04 -6.31 -0.45
C LEU A 7 -1.53 -6.43 -0.08
N VAL A 8 -1.97 -7.60 0.37
CA VAL A 8 -3.36 -7.80 0.83
C VAL A 8 -3.65 -6.92 2.06
N ALA A 9 -2.70 -6.78 2.99
CA ALA A 9 -2.84 -5.88 4.14
C ALA A 9 -2.94 -4.40 3.71
N ALA A 10 -2.10 -3.96 2.77
CA ALA A 10 -2.12 -2.60 2.23
C ALA A 10 -3.49 -2.28 1.61
N LEU A 11 -3.99 -3.18 0.75
CA LEU A 11 -5.30 -3.06 0.12
C LEU A 11 -6.45 -3.08 1.14
N THR A 12 -6.36 -3.91 2.18
CA THR A 12 -7.38 -3.96 3.24
C THR A 12 -7.45 -2.63 4.01
N HIS A 13 -6.31 -2.04 4.32
CA HIS A 13 -6.26 -0.73 4.96
C HIS A 13 -6.75 0.38 4.04
N LEU A 14 -6.45 0.30 2.73
CA LEU A 14 -6.97 1.24 1.73
C LEU A 14 -8.51 1.19 1.65
N VAL A 15 -9.08 -0.01 1.54
CA VAL A 15 -10.55 -0.19 1.52
C VAL A 15 -11.17 0.35 2.80
N ARG A 16 -10.56 0.08 3.96
CA ARG A 16 -11.01 0.64 5.24
C ARG A 16 -10.98 2.17 5.22
N PHE A 17 -9.90 2.77 4.71
CA PHE A 17 -9.82 4.23 4.58
C PHE A 17 -10.94 4.77 3.67
N GLN A 18 -11.13 4.19 2.49
CA GLN A 18 -12.18 4.63 1.56
C GLN A 18 -13.59 4.53 2.17
N ALA A 19 -13.87 3.46 2.93
CA ALA A 19 -15.17 3.23 3.55
C ALA A 19 -15.43 4.10 4.80
N THR A 20 -14.38 4.52 5.52
CA THR A 20 -14.53 5.14 6.85
C THR A 20 -13.89 6.51 7.00
N GLN A 21 -13.11 6.96 6.02
CA GLN A 21 -12.27 8.16 6.08
C GLN A 21 -11.27 8.16 7.26
N CYS A 22 -10.99 6.99 7.85
CA CYS A 22 -10.08 6.84 8.98
C CYS A 22 -8.63 7.13 8.56
N GLN A 23 -8.04 8.21 9.08
CA GLN A 23 -6.68 8.62 8.76
C GLN A 23 -5.62 7.60 9.20
N THR A 24 -5.84 6.89 10.29
CA THR A 24 -4.94 5.78 10.69
C THR A 24 -4.93 4.67 9.65
N ALA A 25 -6.07 4.36 9.03
CA ALA A 25 -6.13 3.37 7.96
C ALA A 25 -5.36 3.85 6.71
N LYS A 26 -5.49 5.14 6.36
CA LYS A 26 -4.69 5.78 5.29
C LYS A 26 -3.19 5.63 5.54
N GLN A 27 -2.72 6.00 6.73
CA GLN A 27 -1.31 5.90 7.12
C GLN A 27 -0.79 4.46 7.08
N ARG A 28 -1.60 3.48 7.53
CA ARG A 28 -1.22 2.06 7.48
C ARG A 28 -1.13 1.54 6.06
N ALA A 29 -2.05 1.93 5.17
CA ALA A 29 -1.97 1.58 3.75
C ALA A 29 -0.69 2.17 3.11
N LEU A 30 -0.44 3.46 3.32
CA LEU A 30 0.74 4.17 2.79
C LEU A 30 2.04 3.50 3.24
N MET A 31 2.22 3.25 4.54
CA MET A 31 3.42 2.60 5.07
C MET A 31 3.68 1.22 4.44
N MET A 32 2.62 0.46 4.13
CA MET A 32 2.76 -0.85 3.51
C MET A 32 3.09 -0.76 2.02
N PHE A 33 2.48 0.19 1.29
CA PHE A 33 2.80 0.44 -0.11
C PHE A 33 4.23 0.99 -0.29
N GLU A 34 4.69 1.90 0.57
CA GLU A 34 6.10 2.36 0.61
C GLU A 34 7.08 1.21 0.86
N LYS A 35 6.73 0.31 1.80
CA LYS A 35 7.56 -0.87 2.05
C LYS A 35 7.61 -1.78 0.83
N LEU A 36 6.48 -2.01 0.15
CA LEU A 36 6.42 -2.82 -1.07
C LEU A 36 7.21 -2.19 -2.22
N SER A 37 7.17 -0.87 -2.36
CA SER A 37 7.86 -0.17 -3.46
C SER A 37 9.39 -0.13 -3.31
N THR A 38 9.91 -0.42 -2.11
CA THR A 38 11.35 -0.44 -1.83
C THR A 38 11.92 -1.84 -1.59
N LEU A 39 11.06 -2.86 -1.53
CA LEU A 39 11.46 -4.23 -1.20
C LEU A 39 12.07 -4.95 -2.40
N GLN A 40 13.28 -5.50 -2.21
CA GLN A 40 13.95 -6.31 -3.23
C GLN A 40 13.18 -7.61 -3.52
N GLY A 41 13.10 -7.99 -4.79
CA GLY A 41 12.42 -9.21 -5.23
C GLY A 41 10.90 -9.06 -5.44
N VAL A 42 10.36 -7.84 -5.28
CA VAL A 42 9.01 -7.50 -5.74
C VAL A 42 9.02 -7.36 -7.26
N ASN A 43 7.95 -7.83 -7.91
CA ASN A 43 7.77 -7.65 -9.35
C ASN A 43 7.77 -6.14 -9.70
N PRO A 44 8.53 -5.68 -10.70
CA PRO A 44 8.59 -4.26 -11.09
C PRO A 44 7.23 -3.61 -11.36
N GLU A 45 6.26 -4.36 -11.89
CA GLU A 45 4.89 -3.86 -12.10
C GLU A 45 4.18 -3.59 -10.77
N ILE A 46 4.33 -4.50 -9.80
CA ILE A 46 3.79 -4.30 -8.44
C ILE A 46 4.49 -3.10 -7.79
N GLN A 47 5.79 -2.94 -8.00
CA GLN A 47 6.56 -1.82 -7.47
C GLN A 47 6.04 -0.49 -8.02
N ALA A 48 5.80 -0.40 -9.33
CA ALA A 48 5.24 0.78 -9.99
C ALA A 48 3.83 1.10 -9.44
N LEU A 49 2.95 0.11 -9.36
CA LEU A 49 1.61 0.29 -8.80
C LEU A 49 1.63 0.75 -7.33
N CYS A 50 2.59 0.29 -6.54
CA CYS A 50 2.76 0.75 -5.16
C CYS A 50 3.23 2.21 -5.10
N ASN A 51 4.11 2.64 -6.02
CA ASN A 51 4.52 4.04 -6.12
C ASN A 51 3.34 4.95 -6.51
N ASP A 52 2.57 4.57 -7.52
CA ASP A 52 1.36 5.31 -7.92
C ASP A 52 0.37 5.42 -6.76
N ALA A 53 0.15 4.33 -6.01
CA ALA A 53 -0.71 4.33 -4.83
C ALA A 53 -0.19 5.29 -3.74
N ASN A 54 1.13 5.37 -3.53
CA ASN A 54 1.73 6.30 -2.57
C ASN A 54 1.50 7.76 -2.96
N GLU A 55 1.65 8.11 -4.24
CA GLU A 55 1.38 9.46 -4.75
C GLU A 55 -0.09 9.85 -4.55
N LEU A 56 -1.02 8.95 -4.90
CA LEU A 56 -2.46 9.17 -4.71
C LEU A 56 -2.87 9.32 -3.25
N LEU A 57 -2.14 8.65 -2.34
CA LEU A 57 -2.41 8.73 -0.90
C LEU A 57 -1.69 9.90 -0.23
N THR A 58 -0.66 10.49 -0.82
CA THR A 58 0.04 11.65 -0.24
C THR A 58 -0.49 12.99 -0.75
N ALA A 59 -1.18 12.99 -1.89
CA ALA A 59 -2.03 14.10 -2.34
C ALA A 59 -3.16 14.44 -1.35
#